data_AF-A0A7W9XNI6-F1
#
_entry.id   AF-A0A7W9XNI6-F1
#
_cell.length_a   1.000
_cell.length_b   1.000
_cell.length_c   1.000
_cell.angle_alpha   90.00
_cell.angle_beta   90.00
_cell.angle_gamma   90.00
#
_symmetry.space_group_name_H-M   'P 1'
#
loop_
_entity.id
_entity.type
_entity.pdbx_description
1 polymer ?
#
loop_
_entity_poly.entity_id
_entity_poly.type
_entity_poly.pdbx_seq_one_letter_code
_entity_poly.pdbx_strand_id
1 'polypeptide(L)'
;MGTLSSTDLTNIALDYKNLGDQLMSYLNQNTGNVTSLQYIDISNRISTIYHNATLLGALATYQTVEDLSTPIANINQASTTINAALQTIADVQRIIDIATTVVNLGTSILTFNVNDIATNAGTLIHQLNQN
;
A
#
# COMPACT_ATOMS: atom_id res chain seq x y z
N MET A 1 -25.54 -0.63 -10.78
CA MET A 1 -25.03 -1.99 -11.03
C MET A 1 -23.82 -2.16 -10.13
N GLY A 2 -23.80 -3.17 -9.25
CA GLY A 2 -22.65 -3.40 -8.36
C GLY A 2 -21.46 -3.92 -9.18
N THR A 3 -20.31 -3.30 -9.03
CA THR A 3 -19.04 -3.78 -9.59
C THR A 3 -18.64 -5.06 -8.84
N LEU A 4 -18.29 -6.11 -9.58
CA LEU A 4 -17.77 -7.35 -8.99
C LEU A 4 -16.37 -7.08 -8.42
N SER A 5 -16.09 -7.57 -7.22
CA SER A 5 -14.75 -7.43 -6.62
C SER A 5 -13.72 -8.32 -7.34
N SER A 6 -12.43 -8.03 -7.14
CA SER A 6 -11.33 -8.90 -7.57
C SER A 6 -11.46 -10.34 -7.03
N THR A 7 -12.01 -10.50 -5.82
CA THR A 7 -12.31 -11.81 -5.22
C THR A 7 -13.45 -12.53 -5.95
N ASP A 8 -14.53 -11.81 -6.29
CA ASP A 8 -15.66 -12.39 -7.03
C ASP A 8 -15.22 -12.88 -8.42
N LEU A 9 -14.44 -12.07 -9.14
CA LEU A 9 -13.90 -12.41 -10.46
C LEU A 9 -12.95 -13.63 -10.40
N THR A 10 -12.14 -13.72 -9.34
CA THR A 10 -11.25 -14.88 -9.11
C THR A 10 -12.06 -16.15 -8.87
N ASN A 11 -13.10 -16.09 -8.05
CA ASN A 11 -13.97 -17.25 -7.77
C ASN A 11 -14.68 -17.73 -9.04
N ILE A 12 -15.22 -16.81 -9.86
CA ILE A 12 -15.86 -17.16 -11.12
C ILE A 12 -14.84 -17.78 -12.10
N ALA A 13 -13.62 -17.26 -12.18
CA ALA A 13 -12.56 -17.86 -13.01
C ALA A 13 -12.25 -19.30 -12.61
N LEU A 14 -12.18 -19.58 -11.29
CA LEU A 14 -11.99 -20.91 -10.76
C LEU A 14 -13.17 -21.84 -11.05
N ASP A 15 -14.41 -21.34 -10.95
CA ASP A 15 -15.61 -22.11 -11.29
C ASP A 15 -15.63 -22.52 -12.76
N TYR A 16 -15.29 -21.60 -13.67
CA TYR A 16 -15.14 -21.92 -15.09
C TYR A 16 -14.06 -22.98 -15.31
N LYS A 17 -12.90 -22.85 -14.68
CA LYS A 17 -11.83 -23.85 -14.78
C LYS A 17 -12.31 -25.23 -14.29
N ASN A 18 -12.96 -25.29 -13.14
CA ASN A 18 -13.50 -26.52 -12.57
C ASN A 18 -14.54 -27.17 -13.50
N LEU A 19 -15.40 -26.38 -14.13
CA LEU A 19 -16.35 -26.87 -15.12
C LEU A 19 -15.65 -27.44 -16.37
N GLY A 20 -14.60 -26.77 -16.84
CA GLY A 20 -13.76 -27.25 -17.94
C GLY A 20 -13.11 -28.59 -17.60
N ASP A 21 -12.54 -28.72 -16.40
CA ASP A 21 -11.91 -29.94 -15.91
C ASP A 21 -12.92 -31.09 -15.78
N GLN A 22 -14.14 -30.81 -15.30
CA GLN A 22 -15.22 -31.80 -15.22
C GLN A 22 -15.67 -32.28 -16.61
N LEU A 23 -15.83 -31.37 -17.57
CA LEU A 23 -16.20 -31.73 -18.94
C LEU A 23 -15.09 -32.51 -19.65
N MET A 24 -13.83 -32.16 -19.41
CA MET A 24 -12.67 -32.91 -19.91
C MET A 24 -12.64 -34.33 -19.31
N SER A 25 -12.87 -34.44 -18.01
CA SER A 25 -12.96 -35.74 -17.31
C SER A 25 -14.10 -36.59 -17.88
N TYR A 26 -15.27 -36.00 -18.13
CA TYR A 26 -16.39 -36.67 -18.77
C TYR A 26 -16.03 -37.20 -20.16
N LEU A 27 -15.37 -36.38 -21.00
CA LEU A 27 -14.92 -36.81 -22.34
C LEU A 27 -13.97 -38.00 -22.24
N ASN A 28 -12.97 -37.92 -21.36
CA ASN A 28 -11.98 -38.98 -21.19
C ASN A 28 -12.62 -40.30 -20.75
N GLN A 29 -13.57 -40.25 -19.83
CA GLN A 29 -14.29 -41.43 -19.32
C GLN A 29 -15.29 -42.03 -20.33
N ASN A 30 -15.79 -41.22 -21.27
CA ASN A 30 -16.85 -41.62 -22.20
C ASN A 30 -16.39 -41.67 -23.67
N THR A 31 -15.09 -41.72 -23.92
CA THR A 31 -14.49 -41.72 -25.28
C THR A 31 -15.09 -42.77 -26.23
N GLY A 32 -15.56 -43.92 -25.73
CA GLY A 32 -16.26 -44.94 -26.53
C GLY A 32 -17.78 -44.75 -26.69
N ASN A 33 -18.39 -43.83 -25.93
CA ASN A 33 -19.83 -43.59 -25.85
C ASN A 33 -20.26 -42.25 -26.46
N VAL A 34 -19.32 -41.36 -26.79
CA VAL A 34 -19.59 -40.12 -27.53
C VAL A 34 -19.28 -40.28 -29.01
N THR A 35 -20.18 -39.80 -29.87
CA THR A 35 -19.93 -39.70 -31.30
C THR A 35 -18.84 -38.67 -31.60
N SER A 36 -18.21 -38.75 -32.77
CA SER A 36 -17.19 -37.78 -33.19
C SER A 36 -17.70 -36.33 -33.21
N LEU A 37 -18.97 -36.10 -33.58
CA LEU A 37 -19.58 -34.77 -33.55
C LEU A 37 -19.76 -34.24 -32.12
N GLN A 38 -20.21 -35.09 -31.19
CA GLN A 38 -20.34 -34.72 -29.78
C GLN A 38 -18.98 -34.46 -29.15
N TYR A 39 -17.96 -35.25 -29.50
CA TYR A 39 -16.60 -35.04 -29.04
C TYR A 39 -16.07 -33.66 -29.45
N ILE A 40 -16.27 -33.27 -30.71
CA ILE A 40 -15.88 -31.95 -31.23
C ILE A 40 -16.63 -30.83 -30.52
N ASP A 41 -17.96 -30.94 -30.36
CA ASP A 41 -18.76 -29.92 -29.69
C ASP A 41 -18.33 -29.72 -28.23
N ILE A 42 -18.15 -30.81 -27.47
CA ILE A 42 -17.71 -30.73 -26.07
C ILE A 42 -16.29 -30.18 -25.98
N SER A 43 -15.38 -30.58 -26.88
CA SER A 43 -14.01 -30.04 -26.92
C SER A 43 -13.98 -28.53 -27.20
N ASN A 44 -14.83 -28.05 -28.12
CA ASN A 44 -14.98 -26.63 -28.40
C ASN A 44 -15.52 -25.87 -27.17
N ARG A 45 -16.52 -26.42 -26.48
CA ARG A 45 -17.07 -25.84 -25.24
C ARG A 45 -16.02 -25.77 -24.14
N ILE A 46 -15.23 -26.82 -23.95
CA ILE A 46 -14.10 -26.83 -23.00
C ILE A 46 -13.10 -25.72 -23.34
N SER A 47 -12.74 -25.58 -24.61
CA SER A 47 -11.84 -24.51 -25.08
C SER A 47 -12.39 -23.11 -24.75
N THR A 48 -13.66 -22.85 -25.04
CA THR A 48 -14.33 -21.59 -24.69
C THR A 48 -14.35 -21.35 -23.17
N ILE A 49 -14.58 -22.39 -22.38
CA ILE A 49 -14.62 -22.29 -20.92
C ILE A 49 -13.24 -21.90 -20.37
N TYR A 50 -12.16 -22.54 -20.81
CA TYR A 50 -10.80 -22.17 -20.38
C TYR A 50 -10.39 -20.78 -20.88
N HIS A 51 -10.80 -20.40 -22.09
CA HIS A 51 -10.58 -19.04 -22.59
C HIS A 51 -11.24 -18.00 -21.67
N ASN A 52 -12.51 -18.21 -21.30
CA ASN A 52 -13.23 -17.32 -20.40
C ASN A 52 -12.63 -17.30 -18.99
N ALA A 53 -12.22 -18.45 -18.45
CA ALA A 53 -11.50 -18.51 -17.18
C ALA A 53 -10.23 -17.66 -17.19
N THR A 54 -9.49 -17.70 -18.31
CA THR A 54 -8.27 -16.90 -18.49
C THR A 54 -8.58 -15.41 -18.54
N LEU A 55 -9.61 -15.00 -19.29
CA LEU A 55 -10.04 -13.60 -19.35
C LEU A 55 -10.49 -13.08 -17.99
N LEU A 56 -11.26 -13.88 -17.24
CA LEU A 56 -11.71 -13.53 -15.90
C LEU A 56 -10.53 -13.40 -14.92
N GLY A 57 -9.52 -14.27 -15.01
CA GLY A 57 -8.30 -14.15 -14.22
C GLY A 57 -7.50 -12.88 -14.54
N ALA A 58 -7.42 -12.50 -15.81
CA ALA A 58 -6.80 -11.24 -16.22
C ALA A 58 -7.58 -10.02 -15.71
N LEU A 59 -8.91 -10.06 -15.77
CA LEU A 59 -9.78 -9.02 -15.20
C LEU A 59 -9.64 -8.91 -13.68
N ALA A 60 -9.57 -10.04 -12.96
CA ALA A 60 -9.36 -10.05 -11.52
C ALA A 60 -8.01 -9.42 -11.15
N THR A 61 -6.96 -9.69 -11.93
CA THR A 61 -5.64 -9.08 -11.76
C THR A 61 -5.70 -7.57 -11.99
N TYR A 62 -6.36 -7.14 -13.06
CA TYR A 62 -6.57 -5.72 -13.36
C TYR A 62 -7.33 -5.01 -12.22
N GLN A 63 -8.44 -5.59 -11.76
CA GLN A 63 -9.23 -5.05 -10.67
C GLN A 63 -8.43 -4.98 -9.37
N THR A 64 -7.60 -5.98 -9.07
CA THR A 64 -6.72 -5.95 -7.89
C THR A 64 -5.75 -4.77 -7.95
N VAL A 65 -5.17 -4.50 -9.12
CA VAL A 65 -4.26 -3.35 -9.31
C VAL A 65 -5.02 -2.04 -9.12
N GLU A 66 -6.24 -1.94 -9.63
CA GLU A 66 -7.11 -0.77 -9.43
C GLU A 66 -7.47 -0.59 -7.95
N ASP A 67 -7.87 -1.65 -7.26
CA ASP A 67 -8.21 -1.66 -5.84
C ASP A 67 -7.02 -1.21 -4.96
N LEU A 68 -5.78 -1.51 -5.38
CA LEU A 68 -4.55 -1.09 -4.67
C LEU A 68 -4.18 0.39 -4.87
N SER A 69 -4.66 1.04 -5.93
CA SER A 69 -4.31 2.42 -6.24
C SER A 69 -4.75 3.40 -5.13
N THR A 70 -5.94 3.19 -4.57
CA THR A 70 -6.50 4.05 -3.51
C THR A 70 -5.75 3.90 -2.18
N PRO A 71 -5.48 2.69 -1.65
CA PRO A 71 -4.60 2.49 -0.51
C PRO A 71 -3.21 3.11 -0.67
N ILE A 72 -2.58 2.99 -1.85
CA ILE A 72 -1.26 3.61 -2.11
C ILE A 72 -1.35 5.13 -2.04
N ALA A 73 -2.39 5.74 -2.62
CA ALA A 73 -2.62 7.18 -2.51
C ALA A 73 -2.79 7.62 -1.04
N ASN A 74 -3.54 6.85 -0.25
CA ASN A 74 -3.73 7.11 1.19
C ASN A 74 -2.42 6.99 1.97
N ILE A 75 -1.57 6.01 1.65
CA ILE A 75 -0.24 5.86 2.26
C ILE A 75 0.64 7.06 1.95
N ASN A 76 0.65 7.52 0.69
CA ASN A 76 1.43 8.70 0.30
C ASN A 76 0.96 9.96 1.05
N GLN A 77 -0.36 10.16 1.17
CA GLN A 77 -0.91 11.28 1.93
C GLN A 77 -0.55 11.18 3.42
N ALA A 78 -0.69 10.00 4.02
CA ALA A 78 -0.29 9.77 5.41
C ALA A 78 1.21 10.03 5.62
N SER A 79 2.06 9.63 4.68
CA SER A 79 3.50 9.91 4.72
C SER A 79 3.79 11.40 4.68
N THR A 80 3.09 12.19 3.85
CA THR A 80 3.23 13.64 3.84
C THR A 80 2.81 14.26 5.18
N THR A 81 1.70 13.80 5.77
CA THR A 81 1.24 14.25 7.09
C THR A 81 2.25 13.91 8.19
N ILE A 82 2.84 12.72 8.16
CA ILE A 82 3.89 12.31 9.12
C ILE A 82 5.11 13.22 8.99
N ASN A 83 5.56 13.52 7.78
CA ASN A 83 6.71 14.41 7.57
C ASN A 83 6.45 15.83 8.09
N ALA A 84 5.24 16.37 7.88
CA ALA A 84 4.85 17.66 8.43
C ALA A 84 4.81 17.66 9.97
N ALA A 85 4.31 16.57 10.57
CA ALA A 85 4.30 16.40 12.02
C ALA A 85 5.72 16.32 12.60
N LEU A 86 6.63 15.58 11.93
CA LEU A 86 8.04 15.50 12.33
C LEU A 86 8.74 16.86 12.27
N GLN A 87 8.45 17.67 11.24
CA GLN A 87 8.98 19.03 11.17
C GLN A 87 8.48 19.88 12.34
N THR A 88 7.19 19.79 12.67
CA THR A 88 6.61 20.51 13.82
C THR A 88 7.27 20.10 15.13
N ILE A 89 7.55 18.80 15.32
CA ILE A 89 8.26 18.30 16.51
C ILE A 89 9.69 18.87 16.57
N ALA A 90 10.40 18.91 15.45
CA ALA A 90 11.74 19.49 15.37
C ALA A 90 11.73 20.98 15.75
N ASP A 91 10.72 21.74 15.29
CA ASP A 91 10.56 23.15 15.65
C ASP A 91 10.29 23.33 17.16
N VAL A 92 9.44 22.48 17.76
CA VAL A 92 9.19 22.48 19.21
C VAL A 92 10.46 22.15 20.00
N GLN A 93 11.23 21.15 19.57
CA GLN A 93 12.51 20.81 20.21
C GLN A 93 13.49 21.99 20.18
N ARG A 94 13.54 22.71 19.05
CA ARG A 94 14.37 23.91 18.93
C ARG A 94 13.96 25.01 19.92
N ILE A 95 12.66 25.20 20.15
CA ILE A 95 12.14 26.15 21.17
C ILE A 95 12.55 25.71 22.57
N ILE A 96 12.46 24.41 22.88
CA ILE A 96 12.88 23.85 24.18
C ILE A 96 14.38 24.07 24.41
N ASP A 97 15.21 23.87 23.38
CA ASP A 97 16.64 24.10 23.46
C ASP A 97 16.97 25.56 23.76
N ILE A 98 16.30 26.50 23.09
CA ILE A 98 16.41 27.95 23.37
C ILE A 98 16.03 28.25 24.82
N ALA A 99 14.89 27.72 25.29
CA ALA A 99 14.42 27.94 26.66
C ALA A 99 15.42 27.41 27.69
N THR A 100 16.00 26.23 27.43
CA THR A 100 17.03 25.63 28.29
C THR A 100 18.29 26.50 28.33
N THR A 101 18.76 26.99 27.18
CA THR A 101 19.92 27.90 27.11
C THR A 101 19.66 29.20 27.88
N VAL A 102 18.46 29.78 27.80
CA VAL A 102 18.08 30.99 28.54
C VAL A 102 18.11 30.76 30.05
N VAL A 103 17.58 29.63 30.53
CA VAL A 103 17.62 29.27 31.96
C VAL A 103 19.06 29.09 32.44
N ASN A 104 19.90 28.42 31.64
CA ASN A 104 21.31 28.24 31.95
C ASN A 104 22.05 29.58 32.00
N LEU A 105 21.80 30.48 31.05
CA LEU A 105 22.36 31.83 31.05
C LEU A 105 21.96 32.61 32.31
N GLY A 106 20.68 32.59 32.68
CA GLY A 106 20.19 33.23 33.90
C GLY A 106 20.89 32.69 35.16
N THR A 107 21.09 31.38 35.23
CA THR A 107 21.83 30.72 36.32
C THR A 107 23.28 31.19 36.35
N SER A 108 23.99 31.20 35.21
CA SER A 108 25.39 31.65 35.13
C SER A 108 25.58 33.11 35.52
N ILE A 109 24.60 33.97 35.19
CA ILE A 109 24.58 35.38 35.62
C ILE A 109 24.47 35.47 37.14
N LEU A 110 23.53 34.75 37.75
CA LEU A 110 23.33 34.75 39.21
C LEU A 110 24.55 34.22 39.97
N THR A 111 25.30 33.27 39.38
CA THR A 111 26.51 32.70 39.98
C THR A 111 27.80 33.42 39.56
N PHE A 112 27.73 34.50 38.79
CA PHE A 112 28.88 35.25 38.26
C PHE A 112 29.92 34.40 37.50
N ASN A 113 29.49 33.32 36.84
CA ASN A 113 30.40 32.50 36.03
C ASN A 113 30.54 33.08 34.61
N VAL A 114 31.53 33.95 34.42
CA VAL A 114 31.75 34.69 33.17
C VAL A 114 31.97 33.79 31.95
N ASN A 115 32.63 32.64 32.12
CA ASN A 115 32.88 31.70 31.01
C ASN A 115 31.57 31.05 30.52
N ASP A 116 30.71 30.66 31.46
CA ASP A 116 29.41 30.05 31.13
C ASP A 116 28.46 31.08 30.53
N ILE A 117 28.51 32.35 31.00
CA ILE A 117 27.74 33.46 30.41
C ILE A 117 28.11 33.61 28.93
N ALA A 118 29.41 33.69 28.61
CA ALA A 118 29.87 33.84 27.23
C ALA A 118 29.44 32.66 26.35
N THR A 119 29.54 31.43 26.87
CA THR A 119 29.17 30.20 26.16
C THR A 119 27.66 30.13 25.90
N ASN A 120 26.84 30.34 26.93
CA ASN A 120 25.38 30.26 26.83
C ASN A 120 24.83 31.40 25.96
N ALA A 121 25.38 32.61 26.05
CA ALA A 121 24.99 33.72 25.19
C ALA A 121 25.35 33.46 23.71
N GLY A 122 26.55 32.94 23.44
CA GLY A 122 26.96 32.55 22.09
C GLY A 122 26.06 31.46 21.50
N THR A 123 25.72 30.45 22.30
CA THR A 123 24.81 29.37 21.91
C THR A 123 23.41 29.90 21.59
N LEU A 124 22.87 30.80 22.42
CA LEU A 124 21.56 31.41 22.22
C LEU A 124 21.50 32.21 20.92
N ILE A 125 22.52 33.05 20.65
CA ILE A 125 22.60 33.83 19.41
C ILE A 125 22.62 32.91 18.20
N HIS A 126 23.38 31.82 18.26
CA HIS A 126 23.44 30.85 17.18
C HIS A 126 22.07 30.16 16.95
N GLN A 127 21.41 29.72 18.03
CA GLN A 127 20.08 29.10 17.96
C GLN A 127 19.01 30.05 17.37
N LEU A 128 19.06 31.34 17.72
CA LEU A 128 18.12 32.35 17.21
C LEU A 128 18.33 32.67 15.72
N ASN A 129 19.57 32.59 15.23
CA ASN A 129 19.92 32.86 13.83
C ASN A 129 19.63 31.70 12.87
N GLN A 130 19.20 30.54 13.38
CA GLN A 130 18.76 29.40 12.56
C GLN A 130 17.23 29.37 12.30
N ASN A 131 16.52 30.44 12.71
CA ASN A 131 15.11 30.70 12.36
C ASN A 131 15.01 31.65 11.16
#